data_AF-A0A2S8PU07-F1
#
_entry.id   AF-A0A2S8PU07-F1
#
_cell.length_a   1.000
_cell.length_b   1.000
_cell.length_c   1.000
_cell.angle_alpha   90.00
_cell.angle_beta   90.00
_cell.angle_gamma   90.00
#
_symmetry.space_group_name_H-M   'P 1'
#
loop_
_entity.id
_entity.type
_entity.pdbx_description
1 polymer ?
#
loop_
_entity_poly.entity_id
_entity_poly.type
_entity_poly.pdbx_seq_one_letter_code
_entity_poly.pdbx_strand_id
1 'polypeptide(L)' 'MENTPYQMNEGSLTIPDNWRDESMNVFVLPDDSGINLVVSRTPVPAGMDNHAYYEQTLEQFCTHLPGYQE' A
#
# COMPACT_ATOMS: atom_id res chain seq x y z
N MET A 1 14.18 -21.67 9.08
CA MET A 1 13.76 -20.39 8.51
C MET A 1 12.83 -20.76 7.38
N GLU A 2 11.54 -20.51 7.59
CA GLU A 2 10.54 -20.72 6.56
C GLU A 2 10.66 -19.58 5.54
N ASN A 3 10.50 -19.91 4.26
CA ASN A 3 10.52 -18.95 3.18
C ASN A 3 9.23 -19.07 2.38
N THR A 4 8.69 -17.93 1.94
CA THR A 4 7.43 -17.83 1.22
C THR A 4 7.70 -17.42 -0.23
N PRO A 5 7.02 -18.06 -1.21
CA PRO A 5 7.07 -17.60 -2.59
C PRO A 5 6.35 -16.24 -2.72
N TYR A 6 7.08 -15.22 -3.13
CA TYR A 6 6.58 -13.90 -3.49
C TYR A 6 6.41 -13.79 -5.00
N GLN A 7 5.23 -13.34 -5.44
CA GLN A 7 4.89 -13.20 -6.86
C GLN A 7 4.88 -11.72 -7.25
N MET A 8 5.56 -11.42 -8.35
CA MET A 8 5.61 -10.12 -9.01
C MET A 8 5.11 -10.28 -10.45
N ASN A 9 4.93 -9.17 -11.16
CA ASN A 9 4.53 -9.22 -12.56
C ASN A 9 5.61 -9.89 -13.43
N GLU A 10 6.88 -9.68 -13.11
CA GLU A 10 8.05 -10.16 -13.86
C GLU A 10 8.41 -11.62 -13.54
N GLY A 11 7.81 -12.21 -12.50
CA GLY A 11 8.12 -13.57 -12.06
C GLY A 11 7.98 -13.76 -10.56
N SER A 12 8.69 -14.74 -10.01
CA SER A 12 8.60 -15.10 -8.60
C SER A 12 9.97 -15.20 -7.92
N LEU A 13 9.99 -14.91 -6.62
CA LEU A 13 11.17 -15.03 -5.76
C LEU A 13 10.77 -15.65 -4.42
N THR A 14 11.61 -16.52 -3.88
CA THR A 14 11.43 -17.03 -2.51
C THR A 14 12.07 -16.07 -1.52
N ILE A 15 11.27 -15.49 -0.62
CA ILE A 15 11.72 -14.52 0.39
C ILE A 15 11.56 -15.08 1.81
N PRO A 16 12.37 -14.63 2.79
CA PRO A 16 12.18 -15.04 4.20
C PRO A 16 10.84 -14.57 4.77
N ASP A 17 10.18 -15.41 5.56
CA ASP A 17 8.83 -15.15 6.09
C ASP A 17 8.77 -14.01 7.11
N ASN A 18 9.91 -13.64 7.69
CA ASN A 18 10.00 -12.54 8.65
C ASN A 18 10.17 -11.17 7.99
N TRP A 19 10.15 -11.09 6.66
CA TRP A 19 10.19 -9.82 5.95
C TRP A 19 8.82 -9.15 5.95
N ARG A 20 8.83 -7.83 6.12
CA ARG A 20 7.64 -6.99 6.01
C ARG A 20 7.55 -6.46 4.59
N ASP A 21 6.45 -6.74 3.90
CA ASP A 21 6.22 -6.22 2.55
C ASP A 21 5.84 -4.74 2.60
N GLU A 22 6.74 -3.90 2.10
CA GLU A 22 6.56 -2.44 1.94
C GLU A 22 6.57 -2.04 0.45
N SER A 23 6.27 -2.99 -0.45
CA SER A 23 6.33 -2.75 -1.90
C SER A 23 5.26 -1.75 -2.34
N MET A 24 5.69 -0.79 -3.16
CA MET A 24 4.80 0.18 -3.81
C MET A 24 4.78 -0.07 -5.32
N ASN A 25 3.62 -0.42 -5.85
CA ASN A 25 3.44 -0.47 -7.30
C ASN A 25 2.99 0.90 -7.79
N VAL A 26 3.70 1.47 -8.76
CA VAL A 26 3.41 2.79 -9.33
C VAL A 26 3.12 2.62 -10.81
N PHE A 27 1.91 2.95 -11.23
CA PHE A 27 1.48 2.95 -12.61
C PHE A 27 1.23 4.39 -13.06
N VAL A 28 2.01 4.83 -14.05
CA VAL A 28 1.87 6.15 -14.68
C VAL A 28 1.12 5.97 -15.98
N LEU A 29 0.01 6.70 -16.15
CA LEU A 29 -0.71 6.67 -17.42
C LEU A 29 0.06 7.51 -18.45
N PRO A 30 0.16 7.05 -19.71
CA PRO A 30 0.90 7.75 -20.74
C PRO A 30 0.15 8.96 -21.31
N ASP A 31 -1.07 9.23 -20.83
CA ASP A 31 -1.81 10.43 -21.20
C ASP A 31 -1.31 11.62 -20.37
N ASP A 32 -1.37 12.83 -20.93
CA ASP A 32 -1.03 14.08 -20.22
C ASP A 32 -2.07 14.43 -19.12
N SER A 33 -2.81 13.44 -18.60
CA SER A 33 -3.82 13.60 -17.55
C SER A 33 -3.20 13.91 -16.19
N GLY A 34 -1.94 13.51 -15.98
CA GLY A 34 -1.27 13.61 -14.68
C GLY A 34 -1.81 12.62 -13.63
N ILE A 35 -2.62 11.64 -14.04
CA ILE A 35 -3.20 10.63 -13.14
C ILE A 35 -2.21 9.47 -12.97
N ASN A 36 -1.97 9.11 -11.70
CA ASN A 36 -1.14 7.97 -11.32
C ASN A 36 -1.96 7.01 -10.45
N LEU A 37 -1.77 5.69 -10.62
CA LEU A 37 -2.27 4.68 -9.70
C LEU A 37 -1.12 4.15 -8.87
N VAL A 38 -1.22 4.29 -7.55
CA VAL A 38 -0.23 3.75 -6.61
C VAL A 38 -0.91 2.74 -5.70
N VAL A 39 -0.33 1.53 -5.61
CA VAL A 39 -0.79 0.46 -4.72
C VAL A 39 0.32 0.19 -3.69
N SER A 40 0.06 0.56 -2.43
CA SER A 40 0.93 0.30 -1.28
C SER A 40 0.33 -0.74 -0.34
N ARG A 41 1.15 -1.37 0.51
CA ARG A 41 0.71 -2.30 1.55
C ARG A 41 1.06 -1.71 2.91
N THR A 42 0.07 -1.65 3.80
CA THR A 42 0.28 -1.30 5.20
C THR A 42 -0.46 -2.31 6.06
N PRO A 43 0.20 -2.96 7.04
CA PRO A 43 -0.47 -3.90 7.91
C PRO A 43 -1.48 -3.18 8.81
N VAL A 44 -2.71 -3.68 8.87
CA VAL A 44 -3.69 -3.24 9.85
C VAL A 44 -3.26 -3.74 11.23
N PRO A 45 -3.16 -2.88 12.26
CA PRO A 45 -2.80 -3.30 13.60
C PRO A 45 -3.71 -4.42 14.12
N ALA A 46 -3.13 -5.42 14.79
CA ALA A 46 -3.89 -6.55 15.31
C ALA A 46 -4.99 -6.08 16.29
N GLY A 47 -6.22 -6.52 16.07
CA GLY A 47 -7.38 -6.15 16.88
C GLY A 47 -8.07 -4.84 16.48
N MET A 48 -7.56 -4.14 15.45
CA MET A 48 -8.24 -3.00 14.86
C MET A 48 -9.22 -3.45 13.77
N ASP A 49 -10.41 -2.84 13.76
CA ASP A 49 -11.39 -3.04 12.70
C ASP A 49 -10.98 -2.30 11.42
N ASN A 50 -11.28 -2.90 10.25
CA ASN A 50 -10.89 -2.33 8.96
C ASN A 50 -11.53 -0.96 8.71
N HIS A 51 -12.78 -0.75 9.16
CA HIS A 51 -13.44 0.55 9.02
C HIS A 51 -12.78 1.58 9.94
N ALA A 52 -12.43 1.20 11.17
CA ALA A 52 -11.72 2.10 12.08
C ALA A 52 -10.35 2.51 11.53
N TYR A 53 -9.62 1.58 10.90
CA TYR A 53 -8.34 1.88 10.26
C TYR A 53 -8.49 2.79 9.02
N TYR A 54 -9.56 2.62 8.25
CA TYR A 54 -9.90 3.51 7.13
C TYR A 54 -10.09 4.95 7.60
N GLU A 55 -10.96 5.17 8.60
CA GLU A 55 -11.23 6.51 9.15
C GLU A 55 -9.95 7.17 9.68
N GLN A 56 -9.10 6.42 10.38
CA GLN A 56 -7.81 6.93 10.86
C GLN A 56 -6.88 7.34 9.71
N THR A 57 -6.89 6.58 8.61
CA THR A 57 -6.09 6.91 7.42
C THR A 57 -6.62 8.18 6.75
N LEU A 58 -7.93 8.34 6.68
CA LEU A 58 -8.57 9.55 6.17
C LEU A 58 -8.19 10.78 7.00
N GLU A 59 -8.26 10.69 8.33
CA GLU A 59 -7.82 11.77 9.24
C GLU A 59 -6.35 12.15 9.02
N GLN A 60 -5.48 11.16 8.81
CA GLN A 60 -4.07 11.41 8.46
C GLN A 60 -3.94 12.16 7.14
N PHE A 61 -4.72 11.80 6.12
CA PHE A 61 -4.69 12.50 4.83
C PHE A 61 -5.20 13.93 4.95
N CYS A 62 -6.34 14.15 5.61
CA CYS A 62 -6.85 15.50 5.89
C CYS A 62 -5.85 16.37 6.67
N THR A 63 -5.08 15.77 7.59
CA THR A 63 -4.08 16.49 8.40
C THR A 63 -2.83 16.85 7.61
N HIS A 64 -2.34 15.95 6.75
CA HIS A 64 -1.03 16.08 6.11
C HIS A 64 -1.08 16.56 4.66
N LEU A 65 -2.25 16.52 4.01
CA LEU A 65 -2.45 16.97 2.64
C LEU A 65 -3.27 18.28 2.64
N PRO A 66 -2.63 19.44 2.46
CA PRO A 66 -3.33 20.72 2.45
C PRO A 66 -4.41 20.76 1.37
N GLY A 67 -5.67 20.97 1.78
CA GLY A 67 -6.81 21.08 0.87
C GLY A 67 -7.44 19.76 0.44
N TYR A 68 -7.02 18.62 1.02
CA TYR A 68 -7.68 17.34 0.80
C TYR A 68 -9.09 17.33 1.42
N GLN A 69 -10.09 16.92 0.64
CA GLN A 69 -11.49 16.71 1.02
C GLN A 69 -11.97 15.40 0.38
N GLU A 70 -12.74 14.60 1.12
CA GLU A 70 -13.34 13.35 0.60
C GLU A 70 -14.47 13.62 -0.40
#